data_AF-A0A1I6ZCW9-F1
#
_entry.id   AF-A0A1I6ZCW9-F1
#
_cell.length_a   1.000
_cell.length_b   1.000
_cell.length_c   1.000
_cell.angle_alpha   90.00
_cell.angle_beta   90.00
_cell.angle_gamma   90.00
#
_symmetry.space_group_name_H-M   'P 1'
#
loop_
_entity.id
_entity.type
_entity.pdbx_description
1 polymer ?
#
loop_
_entity_poly.entity_id
_entity_poly.type
_entity_poly.pdbx_seq_one_letter_code
_entity_poly.pdbx_strand_id
1 'polypeptide(L)'
;MRKSGLPKVGVRHLLAGLFALLIAATGAVAAPGQSAAAPSLSVREVQQDLAGLGYLPWAGVDGIDGPQTSGAITKFQSSQCLAVDGIAGPDTTTALMDKVKEVQRAAHTTADGVYGLWTLQSVERYQLEHNLTYDGIAGPQTMSSMGIERRKGCSDDVQGLPYPSSYTHQVQWNLAGMGYLPWSGIDGIVGPQTRSATMEFQRDACISTDAIAGPVTGDHLSQQITEIQRAAGTAVDGAYGPNTRAAVEDYQSAHGLAVDGMAGPNTMNEMGIARVMCDQSSGDPTPPADGSTREQIVSIAAGEHGYQEYGTNCQKYDDWCAAWCARFGTWVWQNAGVDVPTYWFTGDWYRWGLGNGHSVPASQGFSNIKPGDAVFWGSGPSNTSTSYHVDLVESVNADGTLNLIGGNVSDAVSRKYNVDPYSSDIYGYTSP
;
A
#
# COMPACT_ATOMS: atom_id res chain seq x y z
N MET A 1 79.53 -6.14 -28.02
CA MET A 1 78.16 -6.53 -28.42
C MET A 1 77.24 -5.33 -28.24
N ARG A 2 76.49 -4.99 -29.31
CA ARG A 2 75.22 -4.23 -29.43
C ARG A 2 74.99 -3.05 -28.44
N LYS A 3 75.05 -1.79 -28.91
CA LYS A 3 73.92 -0.97 -29.44
C LYS A 3 72.84 -0.72 -28.36
N SER A 4 72.31 0.45 -28.05
CA SER A 4 72.21 1.79 -28.69
C SER A 4 71.27 2.58 -27.74
N GLY A 5 71.52 3.81 -27.30
CA GLY A 5 71.51 5.03 -28.09
C GLY A 5 70.32 5.91 -27.70
N LEU A 6 70.52 6.87 -26.79
CA LEU A 6 69.71 8.09 -26.71
C LEU A 6 70.08 8.99 -27.90
N PRO A 7 69.14 9.76 -28.47
CA PRO A 7 69.40 11.20 -28.57
C PRO A 7 68.18 12.12 -28.40
N LYS A 8 68.53 13.41 -28.38
CA LYS A 8 67.87 14.62 -27.90
C LYS A 8 67.06 15.38 -28.97
N VAL A 9 66.06 16.14 -28.48
CA VAL A 9 65.67 17.55 -28.77
C VAL A 9 65.45 18.02 -30.22
N GLY A 10 64.32 18.73 -30.44
CA GLY A 10 64.13 19.70 -31.53
C GLY A 10 62.89 20.58 -31.34
N VAL A 11 63.11 21.87 -31.11
CA VAL A 11 62.12 22.98 -30.95
C VAL A 11 61.78 23.59 -32.32
N ARG A 12 60.66 24.37 -32.40
CA ARG A 12 60.38 25.57 -33.27
C ARG A 12 59.09 25.42 -34.10
N HIS A 13 58.18 26.40 -34.31
CA HIS A 13 58.10 27.84 -34.06
C HIS A 13 56.63 28.35 -34.09
N LEU A 14 56.41 29.55 -33.56
CA LEU A 14 55.20 30.39 -33.48
C LEU A 14 54.53 30.78 -34.82
N LEU A 15 53.27 31.22 -34.75
CA LEU A 15 52.70 32.52 -35.24
C LEU A 15 51.20 32.59 -34.82
N ALA A 16 50.76 33.45 -33.89
CA ALA A 16 50.28 34.85 -34.04
C ALA A 16 49.03 34.98 -34.97
N GLY A 17 47.92 35.68 -34.70
CA GLY A 17 47.38 36.60 -33.68
C GLY A 17 45.89 36.87 -34.03
N LEU A 18 45.01 37.35 -33.14
CA LEU A 18 44.52 38.74 -32.98
C LEU A 18 43.50 38.70 -31.80
N PHE A 19 43.63 39.42 -30.67
CA PHE A 19 43.41 40.85 -30.37
C PHE A 19 41.97 41.39 -30.52
N ALA A 20 41.26 41.55 -29.38
CA ALA A 20 40.47 42.74 -29.01
C ALA A 20 40.14 42.74 -27.49
N LEU A 21 40.17 43.92 -26.89
CA LEU A 21 40.40 44.26 -25.47
C LEU A 21 39.25 45.16 -24.93
N LEU A 22 39.16 45.29 -23.59
CA LEU A 22 38.60 46.41 -22.76
C LEU A 22 37.07 46.55 -22.60
N ILE A 23 36.42 46.94 -21.47
CA ILE A 23 36.68 47.37 -20.06
C ILE A 23 35.30 47.14 -19.35
N ALA A 24 35.17 46.68 -18.10
CA ALA A 24 35.09 47.56 -16.93
C ALA A 24 34.99 46.77 -15.63
N ALA A 25 35.88 47.09 -14.68
CA ALA A 25 35.67 46.80 -13.28
C ALA A 25 34.68 47.82 -12.69
N THR A 26 33.59 47.34 -12.11
CA THR A 26 32.90 48.04 -11.02
C THR A 26 32.66 47.02 -9.91
N GLY A 27 33.11 47.34 -8.71
CA GLY A 27 32.99 46.48 -7.54
C GLY A 27 31.54 46.33 -7.14
N ALA A 28 31.08 45.09 -7.07
CA ALA A 28 29.92 44.71 -6.27
C ALA A 28 30.46 44.09 -4.98
N VAL A 29 30.16 44.75 -3.85
CA VAL A 29 30.36 44.18 -2.52
C VAL A 29 29.44 42.97 -2.43
N ALA A 30 30.00 41.77 -2.36
CA ALA A 30 29.22 40.55 -2.20
C ALA A 30 28.51 40.59 -0.84
N ALA A 31 27.18 40.58 -0.86
CA ALA A 31 26.36 40.39 0.33
C ALA A 31 26.64 39.01 0.94
N PRO A 32 26.57 38.85 2.28
CA PRO A 32 26.67 37.53 2.89
C PRO A 32 25.36 36.79 2.64
N GLY A 33 25.39 35.80 1.77
CA GLY A 33 24.19 35.02 1.45
C GLY A 33 24.50 33.81 0.59
N GLN A 34 24.60 32.65 1.24
CA GLN A 34 23.86 31.43 0.90
C GLN A 34 24.32 30.31 1.86
N SER A 35 23.40 29.88 2.74
CA SER A 35 23.53 28.62 3.45
C SER A 35 23.74 27.52 2.42
N ALA A 36 24.73 26.64 2.63
CA ALA A 36 24.94 25.49 1.77
C ALA A 36 23.63 24.69 1.64
N ALA A 37 23.21 24.40 0.41
CA ALA A 37 22.07 23.55 0.16
C ALA A 37 22.32 22.18 0.81
N ALA A 38 21.32 21.63 1.51
CA ALA A 38 21.39 20.28 2.05
C ALA A 38 21.68 19.28 0.91
N PRO A 39 22.44 18.20 1.16
CA PRO A 39 22.66 17.18 0.15
C PRO A 39 21.30 16.59 -0.28
N SER A 40 21.02 16.60 -1.57
CA SER A 40 19.80 16.02 -2.15
C SER A 40 20.16 14.74 -2.91
N LEU A 41 19.59 13.62 -2.50
CA LEU A 41 19.64 12.37 -3.27
C LEU A 41 18.58 12.42 -4.38
N SER A 42 18.87 11.83 -5.53
CA SER A 42 17.84 11.52 -6.52
C SER A 42 16.92 10.41 -6.01
N VAL A 43 15.70 10.31 -6.57
CA VAL A 43 14.74 9.24 -6.21
C VAL A 43 15.37 7.85 -6.33
N ARG A 44 16.14 7.61 -7.40
CA ARG A 44 16.83 6.33 -7.62
C ARG A 44 17.88 6.07 -6.53
N GLU A 45 18.61 7.07 -6.07
CA GLU A 45 19.59 6.92 -4.98
C GLU A 45 18.90 6.66 -3.64
N VAL A 46 17.80 7.34 -3.34
CA VAL A 46 16.97 7.04 -2.15
C VAL A 46 16.50 5.58 -2.18
N GLN A 47 15.99 5.12 -3.31
CA GLN A 47 15.57 3.72 -3.48
C GLN A 47 16.74 2.74 -3.32
N GLN A 48 17.91 3.05 -3.89
CA GLN A 48 19.12 2.23 -3.75
C GLN A 48 19.56 2.10 -2.30
N ASP A 49 19.58 3.23 -1.57
CA ASP A 49 19.93 3.26 -0.16
C ASP A 49 18.91 2.47 0.66
N LEU A 50 17.62 2.68 0.45
CA LEU A 50 16.56 1.92 1.11
C LEU A 50 16.64 0.42 0.79
N ALA A 51 17.00 0.05 -0.44
CA ALA A 51 17.17 -1.34 -0.84
C ALA A 51 18.39 -1.98 -0.18
N GLY A 52 19.52 -1.28 -0.19
CA GLY A 52 20.75 -1.68 0.48
C GLY A 52 20.58 -1.86 1.99
N LEU A 53 19.74 -1.04 2.63
CA LEU A 53 19.41 -1.14 4.07
C LEU A 53 18.24 -2.11 4.38
N GLY A 54 17.68 -2.75 3.34
CA GLY A 54 16.63 -3.77 3.45
C GLY A 54 15.24 -3.22 3.80
N TYR A 55 14.92 -1.99 3.39
CA TYR A 55 13.58 -1.37 3.50
C TYR A 55 12.77 -1.45 2.20
N LEU A 56 13.46 -1.59 1.06
CA LEU A 56 12.90 -1.75 -0.28
C LEU A 56 13.47 -3.01 -0.95
N PRO A 57 12.73 -3.80 -1.73
CA PRO A 57 13.33 -4.84 -2.56
C PRO A 57 14.13 -4.20 -3.71
N TRP A 58 15.25 -4.81 -4.13
CA TRP A 58 16.06 -4.32 -5.26
C TRP A 58 15.26 -4.17 -6.57
N ALA A 59 14.21 -4.98 -6.77
CA ALA A 59 13.31 -4.87 -7.91
C ALA A 59 12.51 -3.55 -7.93
N GLY A 60 12.37 -2.85 -6.80
CA GLY A 60 11.71 -1.56 -6.67
C GLY A 60 12.60 -0.35 -6.97
N VAL A 61 13.86 -0.55 -7.38
CA VAL A 61 14.78 0.52 -7.75
C VAL A 61 14.59 0.92 -9.23
N ASP A 62 13.49 1.61 -9.50
CA ASP A 62 13.06 2.01 -10.85
C ASP A 62 13.28 3.50 -11.15
N GLY A 63 13.66 4.29 -10.15
CA GLY A 63 13.82 5.75 -10.23
C GLY A 63 12.50 6.52 -10.24
N ILE A 64 11.38 5.87 -9.91
CA ILE A 64 10.04 6.45 -9.86
C ILE A 64 9.62 6.63 -8.41
N ASP A 65 9.19 7.84 -8.05
CA ASP A 65 8.69 8.12 -6.70
C ASP A 65 7.24 7.62 -6.57
N GLY A 66 7.10 6.31 -6.45
CA GLY A 66 5.83 5.60 -6.37
C GLY A 66 5.54 4.98 -5.00
N PRO A 67 4.43 4.25 -4.85
CA PRO A 67 3.97 3.72 -3.56
C PRO A 67 4.97 2.79 -2.85
N GLN A 68 5.81 2.06 -3.59
CA GLN A 68 6.86 1.23 -2.99
C GLN A 68 7.98 2.09 -2.37
N THR A 69 8.33 3.20 -3.01
CA THR A 69 9.35 4.15 -2.55
C THR A 69 8.89 4.85 -1.26
N SER A 70 7.69 5.45 -1.25
CA SER A 70 7.14 6.11 -0.06
C SER A 70 6.88 5.13 1.10
N GLY A 71 6.41 3.91 0.80
CA GLY A 71 6.27 2.83 1.78
C GLY A 71 7.61 2.37 2.39
N ALA A 72 8.71 2.44 1.64
CA ALA A 72 10.05 2.17 2.18
C ALA A 72 10.60 3.34 3.00
N ILE A 73 10.35 4.58 2.58
CA ILE A 73 10.72 5.80 3.29
C ILE A 73 10.06 5.85 4.68
N THR A 74 8.76 5.58 4.77
CA THR A 74 8.04 5.58 6.07
C THR A 74 8.61 4.55 7.05
N LYS A 75 8.95 3.34 6.58
CA LYS A 75 9.61 2.31 7.42
C LYS A 75 10.97 2.78 7.91
N PHE A 76 11.76 3.43 7.05
CA PHE A 76 13.05 3.99 7.41
C PHE A 76 12.90 5.15 8.42
N GLN A 77 12.01 6.11 8.18
CA GLN A 77 11.73 7.23 9.08
C GLN A 77 11.33 6.74 10.48
N SER A 78 10.43 5.75 10.54
CA SER A 78 10.00 5.11 11.79
C SER A 78 11.18 4.48 12.54
N SER A 79 12.12 3.87 11.82
CA SER A 79 13.31 3.26 12.42
C SER A 79 14.31 4.29 12.98
N GLN A 80 14.27 5.53 12.50
CA GLN A 80 15.25 6.58 12.82
C GLN A 80 14.71 7.70 13.71
N CYS A 81 13.49 7.53 14.26
CA CYS A 81 12.76 8.53 15.05
C CYS A 81 12.58 9.86 14.29
N LEU A 82 12.24 9.77 13.00
CA LEU A 82 11.94 10.93 12.16
C LEU A 82 10.41 11.13 12.03
N ALA A 83 10.01 12.28 11.50
CA ALA A 83 8.64 12.45 11.00
C ALA A 83 8.35 11.39 9.94
N VAL A 84 7.24 10.66 10.08
CA VAL A 84 6.85 9.55 9.20
C VAL A 84 5.86 10.06 8.16
N ASP A 85 6.33 10.91 7.26
CA ASP A 85 5.53 11.52 6.18
C ASP A 85 5.67 10.79 4.82
N GLY A 86 6.59 9.82 4.73
CA GLY A 86 6.85 9.08 3.48
C GLY A 86 7.62 9.87 2.44
N ILE A 87 8.13 11.06 2.80
CA ILE A 87 8.85 11.96 1.91
C ILE A 87 10.35 11.93 2.26
N ALA A 88 11.20 11.79 1.22
CA ALA A 88 12.64 11.90 1.36
C ALA A 88 13.09 13.37 1.47
N GLY A 89 12.57 14.08 2.47
CA GLY A 89 12.98 15.46 2.79
C GLY A 89 14.42 15.53 3.32
N PRO A 90 14.91 16.74 3.67
CA PRO A 90 16.28 16.94 4.12
C PRO A 90 16.67 16.09 5.34
N ASP A 91 15.79 15.94 6.33
CA ASP A 91 16.05 15.14 7.53
C ASP A 91 16.10 13.64 7.21
N THR A 92 15.14 13.16 6.42
CA THR A 92 15.11 11.77 5.91
C THR A 92 16.37 11.44 5.11
N THR A 93 16.72 12.32 4.17
CA THR A 93 17.89 12.15 3.29
C THR A 93 19.18 12.14 4.11
N THR A 94 19.32 13.06 5.05
CA THR A 94 20.49 13.12 5.94
C THR A 94 20.62 11.85 6.77
N ALA A 95 19.52 11.40 7.40
CA ALA A 95 19.53 10.17 8.20
C ALA A 95 19.83 8.94 7.35
N LEU A 96 19.31 8.87 6.12
CA LEU A 96 19.54 7.78 5.19
C LEU A 96 21.03 7.69 4.82
N MET A 97 21.61 8.81 4.39
CA MET A 97 23.04 8.91 4.08
C MET A 97 23.92 8.57 5.29
N ASP A 98 23.57 9.04 6.48
CA ASP A 98 24.34 8.76 7.69
C ASP A 98 24.29 7.27 8.06
N LYS A 99 23.13 6.62 7.90
CA LYS A 99 23.00 5.18 8.10
C LYS A 99 23.80 4.38 7.07
N VAL A 100 23.81 4.81 5.80
CA VAL A 100 24.67 4.22 4.76
C VAL A 100 26.15 4.39 5.12
N LYS A 101 26.57 5.56 5.61
CA LYS A 101 27.96 5.78 6.05
C LYS A 101 28.36 4.89 7.22
N GLU A 102 27.46 4.61 8.16
CA GLU A 102 27.71 3.64 9.23
C GLU A 102 28.03 2.26 8.64
N VAL A 103 27.21 1.79 7.69
CA VAL A 103 27.44 0.52 6.97
C VAL A 103 28.77 0.53 6.23
N GLN A 104 29.07 1.60 5.50
CA GLN A 104 30.32 1.72 4.72
C GLN A 104 31.56 1.67 5.62
N ARG A 105 31.53 2.32 6.78
CA ARG A 105 32.62 2.28 7.76
C ARG A 105 32.81 0.87 8.32
N ALA A 106 31.72 0.18 8.67
CA ALA A 106 31.76 -1.19 9.18
C ALA A 106 32.23 -2.21 8.12
N ALA A 107 31.87 -2.00 6.85
CA ALA A 107 32.31 -2.83 5.72
C ALA A 107 33.70 -2.45 5.16
N HIS A 108 34.39 -1.49 5.80
CA HIS A 108 35.71 -0.99 5.41
C HIS A 108 35.80 -0.49 3.96
N THR A 109 34.84 0.34 3.56
CA THR A 109 34.82 1.02 2.26
C THR A 109 34.66 2.54 2.40
N THR A 110 34.72 3.26 1.29
CA THR A 110 34.58 4.73 1.28
C THR A 110 33.21 5.14 1.80
N ALA A 111 33.18 6.02 2.80
CA ALA A 111 31.95 6.50 3.44
C ALA A 111 31.35 7.72 2.72
N ASP A 112 30.96 7.56 1.45
CA ASP A 112 30.36 8.63 0.64
C ASP A 112 28.86 8.85 0.91
N GLY A 113 28.20 7.92 1.61
CA GLY A 113 26.79 7.99 1.96
C GLY A 113 25.83 7.56 0.85
N VAL A 114 26.31 6.86 -0.18
CA VAL A 114 25.47 6.25 -1.21
C VAL A 114 25.69 4.74 -1.25
N TYR A 115 24.62 3.97 -1.25
CA TYR A 115 24.64 2.51 -1.31
C TYR A 115 24.83 2.03 -2.77
N GLY A 116 25.90 2.50 -3.40
CA GLY A 116 26.28 2.13 -4.75
C GLY A 116 26.96 0.76 -4.84
N LEU A 117 27.42 0.43 -6.04
CA LEU A 117 28.05 -0.87 -6.37
C LEU A 117 29.23 -1.22 -5.43
N TRP A 118 30.05 -0.24 -5.06
CA TRP A 118 31.19 -0.46 -4.16
C TRP A 118 30.76 -0.78 -2.72
N THR A 119 29.70 -0.14 -2.24
CA THR A 119 29.09 -0.44 -0.93
C THR A 119 28.53 -1.85 -0.94
N LEU A 120 27.73 -2.19 -1.95
CA LEU A 120 27.15 -3.52 -2.14
C LEU A 120 28.23 -4.62 -2.12
N GLN A 121 29.28 -4.49 -2.94
CA GLN A 121 30.37 -5.47 -2.98
C GLN A 121 31.14 -5.59 -1.65
N SER A 122 31.26 -4.48 -0.92
CA SER A 122 31.95 -4.48 0.38
C SER A 122 31.11 -5.16 1.46
N VAL A 123 29.78 -4.97 1.43
CA VAL A 123 28.84 -5.65 2.33
C VAL A 123 28.77 -7.15 2.01
N GLU A 124 28.70 -7.52 0.74
CA GLU A 124 28.83 -8.90 0.26
C GLU A 124 30.09 -9.58 0.82
N ARG A 125 31.26 -8.94 0.71
CA ARG A 125 32.52 -9.46 1.28
C ARG A 125 32.43 -9.61 2.80
N TYR A 126 31.91 -8.59 3.50
CA TYR A 126 31.72 -8.66 4.94
C TYR A 126 30.83 -9.84 5.33
N GLN A 127 29.73 -10.06 4.61
CA GLN A 127 28.82 -11.18 4.84
C GLN A 127 29.50 -12.54 4.67
N LEU A 128 30.32 -12.72 3.63
CA LEU A 128 31.11 -13.96 3.44
C LEU A 128 32.05 -14.22 4.62
N GLU A 129 32.78 -13.20 5.06
CA GLU A 129 33.76 -13.32 6.16
C GLU A 129 33.09 -13.63 7.51
N HIS A 130 31.82 -13.21 7.69
CA HIS A 130 31.06 -13.39 8.93
C HIS A 130 30.00 -14.50 8.84
N ASN A 131 30.02 -15.34 7.80
CA ASN A 131 29.07 -16.44 7.56
C ASN A 131 27.59 -16.00 7.60
N LEU A 132 27.28 -14.85 7.01
CA LEU A 132 25.92 -14.34 6.86
C LEU A 132 25.36 -14.69 5.47
N THR A 133 24.06 -14.46 5.26
CA THR A 133 23.45 -14.48 3.93
C THR A 133 24.22 -13.55 3.00
N TYR A 134 24.70 -14.08 1.86
CA TYR A 134 25.45 -13.35 0.86
C TYR A 134 24.50 -12.73 -0.17
N ASP A 135 24.01 -11.52 0.11
CA ASP A 135 23.03 -10.82 -0.72
C ASP A 135 23.36 -9.33 -0.94
N GLY A 136 24.42 -8.83 -0.30
CA GLY A 136 24.82 -7.42 -0.37
C GLY A 136 23.89 -6.45 0.36
N ILE A 137 22.89 -6.95 1.09
CA ILE A 137 21.92 -6.16 1.84
C ILE A 137 22.40 -6.03 3.29
N ALA A 138 22.56 -4.79 3.74
CA ALA A 138 22.73 -4.44 5.15
C ALA A 138 21.38 -4.54 5.89
N GLY A 139 20.75 -5.72 5.90
CA GLY A 139 19.50 -5.99 6.60
C GLY A 139 19.70 -6.17 8.12
N PRO A 140 18.66 -6.60 8.86
CA PRO A 140 18.74 -6.79 10.31
C PRO A 140 19.92 -7.64 10.79
N GLN A 141 20.17 -8.77 10.14
CA GLN A 141 21.26 -9.69 10.52
C GLN A 141 22.63 -9.07 10.24
N THR A 142 22.81 -8.48 9.06
CA THR A 142 24.05 -7.81 8.66
C THR A 142 24.36 -6.62 9.56
N MET A 143 23.41 -5.72 9.79
CA MET A 143 23.59 -4.57 10.69
C MET A 143 23.87 -4.99 12.12
N SER A 144 23.19 -6.02 12.64
CA SER A 144 23.46 -6.55 13.97
C SER A 144 24.89 -7.10 14.08
N SER A 145 25.39 -7.78 13.05
CA SER A 145 26.78 -8.26 13.00
C SER A 145 27.78 -7.11 12.95
N MET A 146 27.45 -6.04 12.21
CA MET A 146 28.26 -4.81 12.12
C MET A 146 28.21 -3.94 13.38
N GLY A 147 27.41 -4.29 14.40
CA GLY A 147 27.20 -3.46 15.58
C GLY A 147 26.44 -2.16 15.31
N ILE A 148 25.70 -2.11 14.21
CA ILE A 148 24.92 -0.94 13.78
C ILE A 148 23.51 -1.06 14.36
N GLU A 149 23.10 -0.05 15.12
CA GLU A 149 21.72 0.06 15.58
C GLU A 149 20.81 0.41 14.40
N ARG A 150 20.05 -0.59 13.94
CA ARG A 150 19.12 -0.44 12.80
C ARG A 150 17.90 0.41 13.16
N ARG A 151 17.38 0.25 14.37
CA ARG A 151 16.24 1.02 14.89
C ARG A 151 16.68 1.76 16.14
N LYS A 152 16.61 3.09 16.12
CA LYS A 152 16.87 3.90 17.31
C LYS A 152 15.83 3.60 18.38
N GLY A 153 16.25 3.50 19.63
CA GLY A 153 15.35 3.50 20.78
C GLY A 153 14.62 4.83 20.93
N CYS A 154 13.54 5.04 20.17
CA CYS A 154 12.69 6.22 20.30
C CYS A 154 12.00 6.14 21.68
N SER A 155 12.26 7.12 22.57
CA SER A 155 11.66 7.10 23.90
C SER A 155 10.18 7.45 23.84
N ASP A 156 9.35 6.67 24.53
CA ASP A 156 7.91 6.91 24.73
C ASP A 156 7.61 8.07 25.73
N ASP A 157 8.62 8.84 26.16
CA ASP A 157 8.48 9.87 27.20
C ASP A 157 8.18 11.26 26.61
N VAL A 158 6.90 11.57 26.40
CA VAL A 158 6.36 12.94 26.63
C VAL A 158 4.97 12.86 27.26
N GLN A 159 4.87 13.40 28.47
CA GLN A 159 3.63 13.68 29.19
C GLN A 159 2.72 14.60 28.34
N GLY A 160 1.50 14.15 28.03
CA GLY A 160 0.35 15.05 27.91
C GLY A 160 -0.16 15.45 26.53
N LEU A 161 0.25 14.83 25.42
CA LEU A 161 -0.44 14.91 24.12
C LEU A 161 -0.41 13.54 23.41
N PRO A 162 -1.55 12.98 22.97
CA PRO A 162 -1.60 11.60 22.48
C PRO A 162 -1.28 11.52 20.98
N TYR A 163 -0.11 11.02 20.60
CA TYR A 163 0.12 10.51 19.24
C TYR A 163 1.05 9.30 19.24
N PRO A 164 0.57 8.09 18.89
CA PRO A 164 1.36 6.98 18.38
C PRO A 164 1.58 7.16 16.87
N SER A 165 2.81 7.45 16.43
CA SER A 165 3.13 7.81 15.04
C SER A 165 3.46 6.61 14.15
N SER A 166 2.43 5.90 13.66
CA SER A 166 2.54 5.16 12.39
C SER A 166 1.60 5.78 11.37
N TYR A 167 2.02 5.84 10.10
CA TYR A 167 1.18 6.30 8.98
C TYR A 167 -0.20 5.60 8.98
N THR A 168 -0.23 4.30 9.32
CA THR A 168 -1.46 3.52 9.50
C THR A 168 -2.37 4.10 10.58
N HIS A 169 -1.82 4.48 11.72
CA HIS A 169 -2.61 5.08 12.80
C HIS A 169 -3.19 6.44 12.38
N GLN A 170 -2.45 7.26 11.63
CA GLN A 170 -2.98 8.51 11.09
C GLN A 170 -4.07 8.28 10.04
N VAL A 171 -3.90 7.30 9.15
CA VAL A 171 -4.95 6.90 8.18
C VAL A 171 -6.21 6.44 8.91
N GLN A 172 -6.09 5.65 9.97
CA GLN A 172 -7.23 5.21 10.77
C GLN A 172 -7.93 6.39 11.46
N TRP A 173 -7.18 7.36 11.99
CA TRP A 173 -7.75 8.60 12.52
C TRP A 173 -8.48 9.41 11.46
N ASN A 174 -7.89 9.53 10.26
CA ASN A 174 -8.50 10.22 9.12
C ASN A 174 -9.82 9.56 8.71
N LEU A 175 -9.79 8.24 8.52
CA LEU A 175 -10.97 7.44 8.16
C LEU A 175 -12.04 7.50 9.26
N ALA A 176 -11.65 7.43 10.53
CA ALA A 176 -12.60 7.47 11.63
C ALA A 176 -13.22 8.86 11.84
N GLY A 177 -12.41 9.92 11.72
CA GLY A 177 -12.88 11.29 11.76
C GLY A 177 -13.86 11.63 10.65
N MET A 178 -13.80 10.94 9.51
CA MET A 178 -14.76 11.08 8.41
C MET A 178 -15.87 10.02 8.41
N GLY A 179 -15.92 9.18 9.44
CA GLY A 179 -16.98 8.19 9.66
C GLY A 179 -16.89 6.91 8.82
N TYR A 180 -15.75 6.62 8.19
CA TYR A 180 -15.50 5.35 7.47
C TYR A 180 -15.05 4.21 8.40
N LEU A 181 -14.43 4.55 9.53
CA LEU A 181 -13.92 3.60 10.50
C LEU A 181 -14.52 3.94 11.89
N PRO A 182 -15.01 2.97 12.69
CA PRO A 182 -15.41 3.28 14.05
C PRO A 182 -14.18 3.74 14.87
N TRP A 183 -14.36 4.64 15.84
CA TRP A 183 -13.28 5.09 16.73
C TRP A 183 -12.54 3.93 17.42
N SER A 184 -13.23 2.82 17.70
CA SER A 184 -12.66 1.61 18.28
C SER A 184 -11.75 0.82 17.34
N GLY A 185 -11.77 1.12 16.03
CA GLY A 185 -10.94 0.50 15.00
C GLY A 185 -9.59 1.18 14.81
N ILE A 186 -9.27 2.21 15.60
CA ILE A 186 -7.95 2.85 15.62
C ILE A 186 -7.02 2.05 16.53
N ASP A 187 -6.21 1.18 15.94
CA ASP A 187 -5.31 0.26 16.64
C ASP A 187 -3.87 0.26 16.08
N GLY A 188 -3.62 1.03 15.01
CA GLY A 188 -2.35 1.11 14.32
C GLY A 188 -2.03 -0.11 13.43
N ILE A 189 -2.97 -1.03 13.24
CA ILE A 189 -2.83 -2.27 12.46
C ILE A 189 -3.67 -2.19 11.18
N VAL A 190 -3.10 -2.52 10.01
CA VAL A 190 -3.87 -2.62 8.77
C VAL A 190 -4.67 -3.93 8.76
N GLY A 191 -5.76 -3.96 9.51
CA GLY A 191 -6.71 -5.07 9.60
C GLY A 191 -7.86 -4.96 8.60
N PRO A 192 -8.80 -5.94 8.61
CA PRO A 192 -9.97 -5.94 7.73
C PRO A 192 -10.79 -4.65 7.82
N GLN A 193 -11.04 -4.14 9.02
CA GLN A 193 -11.80 -2.90 9.22
C GLN A 193 -11.14 -1.69 8.55
N THR A 194 -9.82 -1.54 8.69
CA THR A 194 -9.05 -0.47 8.06
C THR A 194 -9.06 -0.59 6.54
N ARG A 195 -8.95 -1.80 5.99
CA ARG A 195 -9.03 -2.05 4.54
C ARG A 195 -10.41 -1.75 3.98
N SER A 196 -11.48 -2.18 4.65
CA SER A 196 -12.86 -1.85 4.26
C SER A 196 -13.11 -0.34 4.27
N ALA A 197 -12.73 0.35 5.35
CA ALA A 197 -12.85 1.79 5.46
C ALA A 197 -12.05 2.53 4.37
N THR A 198 -10.85 2.03 4.05
CA THR A 198 -10.01 2.58 2.97
C THR A 198 -10.67 2.41 1.61
N MET A 199 -11.24 1.24 1.31
CA MET A 199 -11.97 1.01 0.05
C MET A 199 -13.21 1.89 -0.06
N GLU A 200 -13.97 2.05 1.02
CA GLU A 200 -15.15 2.92 1.04
C GLU A 200 -14.75 4.38 0.77
N PHE A 201 -13.71 4.86 1.41
CA PHE A 201 -13.15 6.18 1.11
C PHE A 201 -12.66 6.29 -0.34
N GLN A 202 -11.92 5.31 -0.85
CA GLN A 202 -11.43 5.30 -2.23
C GLN A 202 -12.58 5.37 -3.26
N ARG A 203 -13.70 4.71 -2.97
CA ARG A 203 -14.92 4.78 -3.79
C ARG A 203 -15.53 6.18 -3.78
N ASP A 204 -15.68 6.78 -2.61
CA ASP A 204 -16.22 8.14 -2.48
C ASP A 204 -15.30 9.20 -3.10
N ALA A 205 -13.99 9.00 -2.96
CA ALA A 205 -12.97 9.84 -3.57
C ALA A 205 -12.80 9.59 -5.08
N CYS A 206 -13.44 8.55 -5.62
CA CYS A 206 -13.40 8.13 -7.02
C CYS A 206 -11.96 7.89 -7.51
N ILE A 207 -11.17 7.24 -6.66
CA ILE A 207 -9.79 6.80 -6.92
C ILE A 207 -9.73 5.26 -6.94
N SER A 208 -8.57 4.70 -7.27
CA SER A 208 -8.38 3.24 -7.30
C SER A 208 -8.75 2.60 -5.97
N THR A 209 -9.62 1.57 -6.01
CA THR A 209 -10.13 0.84 -4.85
C THR A 209 -9.28 -0.40 -4.58
N ASP A 210 -8.06 -0.19 -4.11
CA ASP A 210 -7.09 -1.27 -3.84
C ASP A 210 -6.97 -1.64 -2.35
N ALA A 211 -7.74 -0.98 -1.48
CA ALA A 211 -7.70 -1.10 -0.02
C ALA A 211 -6.38 -0.67 0.62
N ILE A 212 -5.52 0.00 -0.14
CA ILE A 212 -4.22 0.49 0.30
C ILE A 212 -4.32 2.00 0.40
N ALA A 213 -4.13 2.53 1.61
CA ALA A 213 -3.91 3.95 1.79
C ALA A 213 -2.50 4.29 1.26
N GLY A 214 -2.36 4.40 -0.05
CA GLY A 214 -1.14 4.88 -0.71
C GLY A 214 -1.16 6.40 -0.86
N PRO A 215 -0.16 7.00 -1.53
CA PRO A 215 -0.07 8.46 -1.70
C PRO A 215 -1.34 9.11 -2.24
N VAL A 216 -1.94 8.55 -3.31
CA VAL A 216 -3.19 9.08 -3.89
C VAL A 216 -4.33 9.08 -2.87
N THR A 217 -4.48 7.99 -2.10
CA THR A 217 -5.50 7.91 -1.06
C THR A 217 -5.20 8.88 0.08
N GLY A 218 -3.94 8.99 0.51
CA GLY A 218 -3.49 9.94 1.52
C GLY A 218 -3.75 11.40 1.13
N ASP A 219 -3.47 11.77 -0.12
CA ASP A 219 -3.71 13.12 -0.64
C ASP A 219 -5.20 13.47 -0.62
N HIS A 220 -6.06 12.55 -1.06
CA HIS A 220 -7.51 12.77 -1.02
C HIS A 220 -8.03 12.84 0.42
N LEU A 221 -7.53 12.01 1.34
CA LEU A 221 -7.89 12.09 2.77
C LEU A 221 -7.53 13.48 3.30
N SER A 222 -6.30 13.94 3.07
CA SER A 222 -5.80 15.23 3.53
C SER A 222 -6.58 16.42 2.97
N GLN A 223 -6.98 16.35 1.68
CA GLN A 223 -7.80 17.37 1.04
C GLN A 223 -9.18 17.51 1.71
N GLN A 224 -9.89 16.40 1.95
CA GLN A 224 -11.18 16.44 2.64
C GLN A 224 -11.04 16.98 4.06
N ILE A 225 -10.02 16.53 4.79
CA ILE A 225 -9.78 16.96 6.16
C ILE A 225 -9.48 18.45 6.24
N THR A 226 -8.74 18.97 5.26
CA THR A 226 -8.46 20.40 5.15
C THR A 226 -9.76 21.21 5.01
N GLU A 227 -10.73 20.76 4.19
CA GLU A 227 -12.03 21.43 4.09
C GLU A 227 -12.81 21.36 5.42
N ILE A 228 -12.80 20.20 6.09
CA ILE A 228 -13.44 20.01 7.40
C ILE A 228 -12.84 20.97 8.43
N GLN A 229 -11.51 21.08 8.49
CA GLN A 229 -10.81 21.95 9.44
C GLN A 229 -11.15 23.43 9.20
N ARG A 230 -11.26 23.85 7.94
CA ARG A 230 -11.70 25.21 7.59
C ARG A 230 -13.14 25.47 8.03
N ALA A 231 -14.06 24.55 7.75
CA ALA A 231 -15.47 24.69 8.12
C ALA A 231 -15.69 24.66 9.65
N ALA A 232 -14.94 23.81 10.35
CA ALA A 232 -14.98 23.70 11.81
C ALA A 232 -14.21 24.84 12.53
N GLY A 233 -13.41 25.64 11.80
CA GLY A 233 -12.70 26.79 12.35
C GLY A 233 -11.47 26.44 13.19
N THR A 234 -10.74 25.38 12.82
CA THR A 234 -9.50 24.95 13.50
C THR A 234 -8.26 25.09 12.59
N ALA A 235 -7.08 24.78 13.13
CA ALA A 235 -5.84 24.79 12.36
C ALA A 235 -5.92 23.80 11.19
N VAL A 236 -5.46 24.23 10.01
CA VAL A 236 -5.50 23.45 8.78
C VAL A 236 -4.14 22.77 8.59
N ASP A 237 -4.07 21.50 8.96
CA ASP A 237 -2.87 20.65 8.81
C ASP A 237 -3.13 19.39 7.98
N GLY A 238 -4.38 19.17 7.53
CA GLY A 238 -4.77 18.02 6.70
C GLY A 238 -4.78 16.68 7.44
N ALA A 239 -4.68 16.69 8.77
CA ALA A 239 -4.70 15.50 9.61
C ALA A 239 -5.89 15.53 10.59
N TYR A 240 -6.66 14.44 10.63
CA TYR A 240 -7.69 14.29 11.65
C TYR A 240 -7.01 13.83 12.94
N GLY A 241 -7.27 14.55 14.03
CA GLY A 241 -6.68 14.28 15.33
C GLY A 241 -7.52 14.92 16.43
N PRO A 242 -7.06 14.89 17.69
CA PRO A 242 -7.85 15.37 18.83
C PRO A 242 -8.34 16.81 18.71
N ASN A 243 -7.53 17.72 18.15
CA ASN A 243 -7.91 19.12 17.94
C ASN A 243 -8.99 19.26 16.85
N THR A 244 -8.85 18.54 15.74
CA THR A 244 -9.85 18.51 14.66
C THR A 244 -11.16 17.93 15.17
N ARG A 245 -11.10 16.82 15.92
CA ARG A 245 -12.25 16.19 16.55
C ARG A 245 -12.97 17.14 17.50
N ALA A 246 -12.26 17.80 18.42
CA ALA A 246 -12.86 18.75 19.35
C ALA A 246 -13.55 19.91 18.62
N ALA A 247 -12.93 20.44 17.56
CA ALA A 247 -13.55 21.48 16.74
C ALA A 247 -14.80 20.98 16.00
N VAL A 248 -14.81 19.72 15.54
CA VAL A 248 -16.00 19.10 14.94
C VAL A 248 -17.10 18.87 15.99
N GLU A 249 -16.77 18.44 17.21
CA GLU A 249 -17.72 18.32 18.32
C GLU A 249 -18.37 19.69 18.65
N ASP A 250 -17.57 20.76 18.71
CA ASP A 250 -18.06 22.14 18.90
C ASP A 250 -18.96 22.59 17.75
N TYR A 251 -18.55 22.32 16.49
CA TYR A 251 -19.34 22.62 15.31
C TYR A 251 -20.68 21.88 15.33
N GLN A 252 -20.67 20.58 15.62
CA GLN A 252 -21.86 19.74 15.73
C GLN A 252 -22.82 20.27 16.79
N SER A 253 -22.29 20.62 17.98
CA SER A 253 -23.10 21.21 19.05
C SER A 253 -23.74 22.53 18.65
N ALA A 254 -23.04 23.37 17.88
CA ALA A 254 -23.55 24.66 17.42
C ALA A 254 -24.63 24.54 16.34
N HIS A 255 -24.59 23.47 15.53
CA HIS A 255 -25.51 23.23 14.42
C HIS A 255 -26.62 22.20 14.72
N GLY A 256 -26.72 21.73 15.97
CA GLY A 256 -27.76 20.79 16.39
C GLY A 256 -27.60 19.38 15.82
N LEU A 257 -26.38 18.98 15.49
CA LEU A 257 -26.02 17.65 15.00
C LEU A 257 -25.70 16.70 16.17
N ALA A 258 -25.60 15.40 15.89
CA ALA A 258 -25.05 14.45 16.85
C ALA A 258 -23.60 14.82 17.18
N VAL A 259 -23.26 14.94 18.47
CA VAL A 259 -21.92 15.32 18.93
C VAL A 259 -21.09 14.06 19.17
N ASP A 260 -20.52 13.53 18.09
CA ASP A 260 -19.69 12.31 18.07
C ASP A 260 -18.24 12.57 17.62
N GLY A 261 -17.95 13.82 17.23
CA GLY A 261 -16.66 14.26 16.74
C GLY A 261 -16.29 13.70 15.37
N MET A 262 -17.23 13.06 14.68
CA MET A 262 -17.08 12.57 13.32
C MET A 262 -17.70 13.57 12.33
N ALA A 263 -16.89 14.02 11.39
CA ALA A 263 -17.37 14.65 10.17
C ALA A 263 -17.92 13.60 9.19
N GLY A 264 -18.97 12.86 9.58
CA GLY A 264 -19.68 11.93 8.70
C GLY A 264 -20.61 12.65 7.70
N PRO A 265 -21.42 11.92 6.91
CA PRO A 265 -22.27 12.50 5.85
C PRO A 265 -23.14 13.68 6.28
N ASN A 266 -23.81 13.58 7.42
CA ASN A 266 -24.68 14.66 7.91
C ASN A 266 -23.88 15.91 8.29
N THR A 267 -22.76 15.73 8.98
CA THR A 267 -21.86 16.82 9.38
C THR A 267 -21.22 17.48 8.15
N MET A 268 -20.69 16.70 7.20
CA MET A 268 -20.10 17.24 5.97
C MET A 268 -21.12 17.96 5.10
N ASN A 269 -22.35 17.44 4.99
CA ASN A 269 -23.42 18.10 4.25
C ASN A 269 -23.79 19.45 4.87
N GLU A 270 -23.88 19.54 6.20
CA GLU A 270 -24.10 20.81 6.91
C GLU A 270 -22.91 21.78 6.73
N MET A 271 -21.67 21.26 6.72
CA MET A 271 -20.47 22.04 6.40
C MET A 271 -20.38 22.48 4.93
N GLY A 272 -21.27 22.00 4.06
CA GLY A 272 -21.22 22.25 2.61
C GLY A 272 -20.07 21.53 1.89
N ILE A 273 -19.55 20.45 2.48
CA ILE A 273 -18.44 19.66 1.95
C ILE A 273 -19.01 18.42 1.27
N ALA A 274 -18.69 18.23 -0.01
CA ALA A 274 -19.07 17.02 -0.72
C ALA A 274 -18.21 15.84 -0.28
N ARG A 275 -18.85 14.78 0.22
CA ARG A 275 -18.17 13.51 0.57
C ARG A 275 -17.70 12.76 -0.68
N VAL A 276 -18.48 12.81 -1.76
CA VAL A 276 -18.13 12.23 -3.06
C VAL A 276 -17.44 13.29 -3.91
N MET A 277 -16.22 12.99 -4.40
CA MET A 277 -15.36 13.96 -5.08
C MET A 277 -15.40 13.91 -6.61
N CYS A 278 -16.07 12.92 -7.23
CA CYS A 278 -16.21 12.90 -8.69
C CYS A 278 -17.37 13.76 -9.23
N ASP A 279 -17.16 14.28 -10.45
CA ASP A 279 -18.21 14.85 -11.30
C ASP A 279 -19.24 13.77 -11.66
N GLN A 280 -20.51 14.05 -11.39
CA GLN A 280 -21.66 13.14 -11.52
C GLN A 280 -22.07 12.87 -12.98
N SER A 281 -21.17 13.05 -13.96
CA SER A 281 -21.49 13.03 -15.39
C SER A 281 -21.14 11.72 -16.13
N SER A 282 -20.45 10.78 -15.48
CA SER A 282 -20.17 9.45 -16.05
C SER A 282 -20.91 8.36 -15.27
N GLY A 283 -22.04 7.93 -15.83
CA GLY A 283 -22.91 6.89 -15.28
C GLY A 283 -22.29 5.49 -15.28
N ASP A 284 -21.36 5.25 -14.35
CA ASP A 284 -20.97 3.92 -13.89
C ASP A 284 -21.74 3.65 -12.58
N PRO A 285 -22.51 2.56 -12.45
CA PRO A 285 -23.41 2.41 -11.32
C PRO A 285 -22.61 2.12 -10.05
N THR A 286 -22.58 3.10 -9.15
CA THR A 286 -22.22 2.98 -7.75
C THR A 286 -23.12 1.94 -7.06
N PRO A 287 -22.58 0.85 -6.49
CA PRO A 287 -23.33 -0.02 -5.58
C PRO A 287 -23.57 0.73 -4.26
N PRO A 288 -24.81 0.78 -3.76
CA PRO A 288 -25.16 1.61 -2.61
C PRO A 288 -24.72 0.97 -1.29
N ALA A 289 -24.35 1.81 -0.32
CA ALA A 289 -23.84 1.43 1.00
C ALA A 289 -24.92 0.86 1.95
N ASP A 290 -26.14 0.62 1.46
CA ASP A 290 -27.30 0.07 2.18
C ASP A 290 -27.75 -1.32 1.66
N GLY A 291 -27.02 -1.91 0.72
CA GLY A 291 -27.37 -3.19 0.12
C GLY A 291 -27.28 -4.37 1.08
N SER A 292 -28.11 -5.39 0.86
CA SER A 292 -28.04 -6.64 1.63
C SER A 292 -26.63 -7.26 1.55
N THR A 293 -26.22 -8.06 2.54
CA THR A 293 -24.92 -8.80 2.53
C THR A 293 -24.62 -9.46 1.18
N ARG A 294 -25.66 -9.93 0.48
CA ARG A 294 -25.56 -10.55 -0.84
C ARG A 294 -25.17 -9.57 -1.95
N GLU A 295 -25.73 -8.36 -1.94
CA GLU A 295 -25.34 -7.30 -2.89
C GLU A 295 -23.90 -6.86 -2.66
N GLN A 296 -23.46 -6.82 -1.40
CA GLN A 296 -22.06 -6.53 -1.07
C GLN A 296 -21.12 -7.63 -1.59
N ILE A 297 -21.45 -8.91 -1.42
CA ILE A 297 -20.69 -10.03 -1.99
C ILE A 297 -20.55 -9.87 -3.51
N VAL A 298 -21.66 -9.62 -4.20
CA VAL A 298 -21.67 -9.44 -5.65
C VAL A 298 -20.83 -8.22 -6.06
N SER A 299 -20.98 -7.09 -5.38
CA SER A 299 -20.23 -5.87 -5.66
C SER A 299 -18.73 -6.06 -5.46
N ILE A 300 -18.31 -6.70 -4.37
CA ILE A 300 -16.89 -6.92 -4.06
C ILE A 300 -16.29 -7.87 -5.11
N ALA A 301 -16.97 -8.99 -5.40
CA ALA A 301 -16.49 -9.93 -6.41
C ALA A 301 -16.38 -9.28 -7.80
N ALA A 302 -17.39 -8.50 -8.21
CA ALA A 302 -17.41 -7.81 -9.49
C ALA A 302 -16.27 -6.77 -9.62
N GLY A 303 -15.94 -6.08 -8.53
CA GLY A 303 -14.83 -5.11 -8.50
C GLY A 303 -13.45 -5.75 -8.68
N GLU A 304 -13.34 -7.05 -8.42
CA GLU A 304 -12.10 -7.81 -8.59
C GLU A 304 -11.93 -8.36 -10.02
N HIS A 305 -12.95 -8.22 -10.89
CA HIS A 305 -12.90 -8.76 -12.24
C HIS A 305 -11.70 -8.24 -13.03
N GLY A 306 -10.94 -9.16 -13.64
CA GLY A 306 -9.75 -8.84 -14.41
C GLY A 306 -8.45 -8.81 -13.60
N TYR A 307 -8.50 -8.96 -12.28
CA TYR A 307 -7.29 -9.19 -11.47
C TYR A 307 -6.56 -10.45 -11.94
N GLN A 308 -5.24 -10.37 -12.11
CA GLN A 308 -4.35 -11.48 -12.50
C GLN A 308 -3.33 -11.74 -11.39
N GLU A 309 -2.98 -13.00 -11.18
CA GLU A 309 -1.91 -13.38 -10.25
C GLU A 309 -0.53 -12.86 -10.70
N TYR A 310 0.32 -12.50 -9.74
CA TYR A 310 1.65 -11.88 -10.01
C TYR A 310 2.82 -12.87 -9.87
N GLY A 311 2.52 -14.15 -9.79
CA GLY A 311 3.42 -15.29 -9.64
C GLY A 311 2.58 -16.55 -9.56
N THR A 312 3.19 -17.74 -9.61
CA THR A 312 2.44 -19.01 -9.64
C THR A 312 1.53 -19.13 -8.41
N ASN A 313 0.22 -18.97 -8.63
CA ASN A 313 -0.81 -18.91 -7.60
C ASN A 313 -0.60 -17.82 -6.52
N CYS A 314 0.14 -16.74 -6.80
CA CYS A 314 0.36 -15.64 -5.88
C CYS A 314 -0.66 -14.51 -6.11
N GLN A 315 -1.40 -14.16 -5.06
CA GLN A 315 -2.56 -13.27 -5.14
C GLN A 315 -2.57 -12.24 -3.99
N LYS A 316 -3.48 -11.25 -4.02
CA LYS A 316 -3.52 -10.11 -3.05
C LYS A 316 -4.46 -10.31 -1.85
N TYR A 317 -5.32 -11.32 -1.90
CA TYR A 317 -6.28 -11.74 -0.89
C TYR A 317 -5.63 -12.46 0.30
N ASP A 318 -4.39 -12.96 0.19
CA ASP A 318 -3.62 -13.59 1.27
C ASP A 318 -2.11 -13.63 0.98
N ASP A 319 -1.30 -13.90 2.00
CA ASP A 319 0.17 -13.96 1.89
C ASP A 319 0.67 -15.31 1.35
N TRP A 320 -0.20 -16.33 1.27
CA TRP A 320 0.17 -17.65 0.78
C TRP A 320 -0.08 -17.81 -0.73
N CYS A 321 0.92 -18.28 -1.47
CA CYS A 321 0.77 -18.64 -2.89
C CYS A 321 0.30 -20.10 -3.03
N ALA A 322 -0.98 -20.28 -3.33
CA ALA A 322 -1.61 -21.58 -3.56
C ALA A 322 -2.90 -21.37 -4.36
N ALA A 323 -3.45 -22.43 -4.96
CA ALA A 323 -4.68 -22.34 -5.74
C ALA A 323 -5.76 -21.59 -4.94
N TRP A 324 -6.28 -20.50 -5.50
CA TRP A 324 -6.88 -19.44 -4.70
C TRP A 324 -8.36 -19.18 -4.98
N CYS A 325 -9.06 -20.06 -5.70
CA CYS A 325 -10.50 -19.91 -5.96
C CYS A 325 -11.34 -19.89 -4.66
N ALA A 326 -11.07 -20.80 -3.72
CA ALA A 326 -11.70 -20.81 -2.40
C ALA A 326 -11.27 -19.63 -1.53
N ARG A 327 -10.00 -19.22 -1.61
CA ARG A 327 -9.48 -18.09 -0.86
C ARG A 327 -10.14 -16.79 -1.31
N PHE A 328 -10.27 -16.58 -2.62
CA PHE A 328 -11.01 -15.47 -3.22
C PHE A 328 -12.45 -15.45 -2.73
N GLY A 329 -13.18 -16.57 -2.87
CA GLY A 329 -14.59 -16.62 -2.46
C GLY A 329 -14.80 -16.32 -0.96
N THR A 330 -13.97 -16.91 -0.10
CA THR A 330 -14.03 -16.62 1.35
C THR A 330 -13.57 -15.21 1.70
N TRP A 331 -12.60 -14.65 0.98
CA TRP A 331 -12.19 -13.24 1.12
C TRP A 331 -13.33 -12.30 0.77
N VAL A 332 -14.04 -12.52 -0.34
CA VAL A 332 -15.19 -11.70 -0.73
C VAL A 332 -16.27 -11.74 0.36
N TRP A 333 -16.61 -12.92 0.85
CA TRP A 333 -17.60 -13.09 1.92
C TRP A 333 -17.18 -12.39 3.22
N GLN A 334 -15.93 -12.54 3.64
CA GLN A 334 -15.37 -11.84 4.80
C GLN A 334 -15.46 -10.32 4.66
N ASN A 335 -15.15 -9.77 3.48
CA ASN A 335 -15.24 -8.33 3.22
C ASN A 335 -16.68 -7.82 3.07
N ALA A 336 -17.64 -8.71 2.81
CA ALA A 336 -19.07 -8.43 2.86
C ALA A 336 -19.68 -8.64 4.27
N GLY A 337 -18.86 -8.94 5.28
CA GLY A 337 -19.31 -9.11 6.67
C GLY A 337 -19.88 -10.49 7.01
N VAL A 338 -19.67 -11.50 6.17
CA VAL A 338 -20.04 -12.89 6.48
C VAL A 338 -19.00 -13.52 7.40
N ASP A 339 -19.45 -14.14 8.50
CA ASP A 339 -18.58 -14.86 9.44
C ASP A 339 -18.22 -16.25 8.89
N VAL A 340 -17.30 -16.27 7.93
CA VAL A 340 -16.76 -17.49 7.32
C VAL A 340 -15.26 -17.64 7.60
N PRO A 341 -14.78 -18.83 8.03
CA PRO A 341 -13.35 -19.09 8.14
C PRO A 341 -12.63 -19.00 6.79
N THR A 342 -11.34 -18.71 6.82
CA THR A 342 -10.50 -18.72 5.62
C THR A 342 -10.28 -20.15 5.13
N TYR A 343 -10.71 -20.44 3.90
CA TYR A 343 -10.51 -21.74 3.27
C TYR A 343 -9.72 -21.63 1.97
N TRP A 344 -8.74 -22.53 1.83
CA TRP A 344 -7.95 -22.72 0.61
C TRP A 344 -8.45 -23.88 -0.23
N PHE A 345 -9.12 -24.83 0.40
CA PHE A 345 -9.73 -25.98 -0.26
C PHE A 345 -11.25 -25.79 -0.32
N THR A 346 -11.80 -25.90 -1.53
CA THR A 346 -13.23 -25.73 -1.80
C THR A 346 -14.10 -26.72 -1.02
N GLY A 347 -13.63 -27.97 -0.85
CA GLY A 347 -14.39 -28.98 -0.11
C GLY A 347 -14.52 -28.69 1.38
N ASP A 348 -13.55 -28.03 2.01
CA ASP A 348 -13.63 -27.66 3.43
C ASP A 348 -14.64 -26.53 3.65
N TRP A 349 -14.69 -25.56 2.73
CA TRP A 349 -15.72 -24.52 2.78
C TRP A 349 -17.13 -25.09 2.63
N TYR A 350 -17.32 -26.03 1.71
CA TYR A 350 -18.61 -26.72 1.57
C TYR A 350 -18.97 -27.55 2.82
N ARG A 351 -18.00 -28.26 3.42
CA ARG A 351 -18.25 -29.01 4.67
C ARG A 351 -18.60 -28.11 5.84
N TRP A 352 -17.94 -26.96 5.94
CA TRP A 352 -18.30 -25.94 6.92
C TRP A 352 -19.74 -25.48 6.73
N GLY A 353 -20.15 -25.19 5.50
CA GLY A 353 -21.52 -24.80 5.22
C GLY A 353 -22.52 -25.91 5.54
N LEU A 354 -22.21 -27.19 5.26
CA LEU A 354 -23.05 -28.31 5.71
C LEU A 354 -23.18 -28.36 7.23
N GLY A 355 -22.07 -28.22 7.95
CA GLY A 355 -22.04 -28.25 9.42
C GLY A 355 -22.83 -27.12 10.08
N ASN A 356 -22.98 -26.00 9.38
CA ASN A 356 -23.69 -24.81 9.87
C ASN A 356 -25.08 -24.62 9.21
N GLY A 357 -25.53 -25.55 8.35
CA GLY A 357 -26.83 -25.46 7.68
C GLY A 357 -26.92 -24.49 6.50
N HIS A 358 -25.79 -24.05 5.96
CA HIS A 358 -25.68 -23.14 4.83
C HIS A 358 -25.54 -23.83 3.47
N SER A 359 -25.04 -25.08 3.44
CA SER A 359 -24.82 -25.80 2.17
C SER A 359 -25.99 -26.68 1.77
N VAL A 360 -26.31 -26.65 0.48
CA VAL A 360 -27.36 -27.46 -0.14
C VAL A 360 -26.71 -28.38 -1.18
N PRO A 361 -26.82 -29.72 -1.04
CA PRO A 361 -26.39 -30.67 -2.06
C PRO A 361 -27.18 -30.55 -3.35
N ALA A 362 -26.54 -30.80 -4.50
CA ALA A 362 -27.21 -30.77 -5.81
C ALA A 362 -28.44 -31.69 -5.88
N SER A 363 -28.46 -32.79 -5.12
CA SER A 363 -29.61 -33.69 -5.00
C SER A 363 -30.87 -33.04 -4.40
N GLN A 364 -30.73 -31.92 -3.70
CA GLN A 364 -31.83 -31.11 -3.16
C GLN A 364 -32.25 -29.96 -4.08
N GLY A 365 -31.55 -29.77 -5.21
CA GLY A 365 -31.85 -28.79 -6.24
C GLY A 365 -31.34 -27.36 -5.94
N PHE A 366 -31.51 -26.48 -6.93
CA PHE A 366 -30.97 -25.12 -6.93
C PHE A 366 -32.06 -24.04 -6.94
N SER A 367 -33.30 -24.39 -6.62
CA SER A 367 -34.45 -23.46 -6.68
C SER A 367 -34.34 -22.24 -5.77
N ASN A 368 -33.52 -22.31 -4.71
CA ASN A 368 -33.31 -21.23 -3.75
C ASN A 368 -31.97 -20.50 -3.93
N ILE A 369 -31.19 -20.83 -4.96
CA ILE A 369 -29.91 -20.18 -5.22
C ILE A 369 -30.12 -18.70 -5.52
N LYS A 370 -29.22 -17.87 -5.00
CA LYS A 370 -29.32 -16.41 -5.05
C LYS A 370 -27.96 -15.79 -5.34
N PRO A 371 -27.94 -14.54 -5.83
CA PRO A 371 -26.72 -13.75 -5.86
C PRO A 371 -26.02 -13.76 -4.49
N GLY A 372 -24.69 -13.89 -4.53
CA GLY A 372 -23.83 -14.02 -3.35
C GLY A 372 -23.61 -15.46 -2.84
N ASP A 373 -24.35 -16.47 -3.31
CA ASP A 373 -24.05 -17.87 -2.97
C ASP A 373 -22.73 -18.33 -3.62
N ALA A 374 -22.08 -19.35 -3.04
CA ALA A 374 -20.91 -20.02 -3.59
C ALA A 374 -21.30 -21.36 -4.24
N VAL A 375 -20.90 -21.59 -5.48
CA VAL A 375 -21.19 -22.81 -6.27
C VAL A 375 -19.94 -23.67 -6.37
N PHE A 376 -20.04 -24.94 -5.98
CA PHE A 376 -18.89 -25.85 -5.86
C PHE A 376 -18.86 -26.87 -6.99
N TRP A 377 -17.71 -26.92 -7.67
CA TRP A 377 -17.52 -27.75 -8.86
C TRP A 377 -16.84 -29.08 -8.54
N GLY A 378 -17.34 -30.13 -9.19
CA GLY A 378 -16.88 -31.51 -9.11
C GLY A 378 -17.99 -32.46 -8.65
N SER A 379 -17.60 -33.58 -8.04
CA SER A 379 -18.50 -34.66 -7.62
C SER A 379 -18.70 -34.74 -6.10
N GLY A 380 -17.97 -33.94 -5.31
CA GLY A 380 -18.16 -33.85 -3.88
C GLY A 380 -16.94 -33.30 -3.12
N PRO A 381 -17.09 -32.97 -1.83
CA PRO A 381 -16.10 -32.19 -1.08
C PRO A 381 -14.87 -33.01 -0.63
N SER A 382 -14.63 -34.20 -1.18
CA SER A 382 -13.74 -35.19 -0.56
C SER A 382 -12.26 -34.80 -0.64
N ASN A 383 -11.80 -34.33 -1.80
CA ASN A 383 -10.41 -34.00 -2.10
C ASN A 383 -10.32 -33.07 -3.33
N THR A 384 -9.10 -32.66 -3.70
CA THR A 384 -8.85 -31.71 -4.81
C THR A 384 -9.24 -32.21 -6.19
N SER A 385 -9.39 -33.53 -6.42
CA SER A 385 -9.89 -34.05 -7.71
C SER A 385 -11.41 -34.15 -7.78
N THR A 386 -12.09 -34.15 -6.63
CA THR A 386 -13.55 -34.27 -6.52
C THR A 386 -14.22 -32.94 -6.18
N SER A 387 -13.47 -31.98 -5.63
CA SER A 387 -13.88 -30.60 -5.40
C SER A 387 -12.75 -29.68 -5.89
N TYR A 388 -12.82 -29.26 -7.16
CA TYR A 388 -11.68 -28.63 -7.82
C TYR A 388 -11.84 -27.13 -7.99
N HIS A 389 -13.05 -26.57 -7.92
CA HIS A 389 -13.27 -25.14 -8.12
C HIS A 389 -14.49 -24.61 -7.37
N VAL A 390 -14.55 -23.30 -7.15
CA VAL A 390 -15.71 -22.58 -6.62
C VAL A 390 -15.84 -21.24 -7.33
N ASP A 391 -17.07 -20.85 -7.64
CA ASP A 391 -17.39 -19.50 -8.11
C ASP A 391 -18.51 -18.90 -7.23
N LEU A 392 -18.61 -17.57 -7.21
CA LEU A 392 -19.71 -16.86 -6.58
C LEU A 392 -20.81 -16.55 -7.60
N VAL A 393 -22.06 -16.61 -7.18
CA VAL A 393 -23.21 -16.23 -8.02
C VAL A 393 -23.29 -14.71 -8.10
N GLU A 394 -23.07 -14.17 -9.30
CA GLU A 394 -23.24 -12.75 -9.60
C GLU A 394 -24.71 -12.43 -9.87
N SER A 395 -25.39 -13.28 -10.65
CA SER A 395 -26.83 -13.19 -10.91
C SER A 395 -27.47 -14.52 -11.29
N VAL A 396 -28.79 -14.63 -11.14
CA VAL A 396 -29.61 -15.75 -11.64
C VAL A 396 -30.48 -15.24 -12.78
N ASN A 397 -30.34 -15.83 -13.97
CA ASN A 397 -31.08 -15.46 -15.16
C ASN A 397 -32.54 -15.92 -15.06
N ALA A 398 -33.42 -15.34 -15.90
CA ALA A 398 -34.85 -15.67 -15.89
C ALA A 398 -35.15 -17.14 -16.24
N ASP A 399 -34.25 -17.81 -16.96
CA ASP A 399 -34.33 -19.23 -17.30
C ASP A 399 -33.73 -20.15 -16.22
N GLY A 400 -33.22 -19.58 -15.11
CA GLY A 400 -32.60 -20.30 -14.01
C GLY A 400 -31.10 -20.56 -14.18
N THR A 401 -30.48 -20.17 -15.30
CA THR A 401 -29.04 -20.26 -15.48
C THR A 401 -28.29 -19.22 -14.64
N LEU A 402 -27.03 -19.48 -14.31
CA LEU A 402 -26.23 -18.64 -13.43
C LEU A 402 -25.19 -17.83 -14.20
N ASN A 403 -25.01 -16.57 -13.81
CA ASN A 403 -23.80 -15.83 -14.11
C ASN A 403 -22.92 -15.85 -12.86
N LEU A 404 -21.69 -16.29 -13.03
CA LEU A 404 -20.76 -16.59 -11.95
C LEU A 404 -19.49 -15.75 -12.11
N ILE A 405 -18.85 -15.47 -10.97
CA ILE A 405 -17.54 -14.84 -10.91
C ILE A 405 -16.65 -15.61 -9.94
N GLY A 406 -15.44 -15.94 -10.37
CA GLY A 406 -14.52 -16.72 -9.55
C GLY A 406 -13.07 -16.33 -9.76
N GLY A 407 -12.30 -16.47 -8.70
CA GLY A 407 -10.86 -16.33 -8.71
C GLY A 407 -10.17 -17.59 -9.21
N ASN A 408 -8.91 -17.46 -9.62
CA ASN A 408 -8.09 -18.52 -10.18
C ASN A 408 -8.71 -19.24 -11.38
N VAL A 409 -9.56 -18.56 -12.14
CA VAL A 409 -10.08 -19.03 -13.42
C VAL A 409 -9.09 -18.59 -14.49
N SER A 410 -8.23 -19.52 -14.91
CA SER A 410 -7.08 -19.22 -15.76
C SER A 410 -6.20 -18.14 -15.14
N ASP A 411 -5.83 -18.34 -13.87
CA ASP A 411 -4.91 -17.48 -13.12
C ASP A 411 -5.41 -16.03 -12.91
N ALA A 412 -6.73 -15.82 -13.06
CA ALA A 412 -7.39 -14.52 -12.95
C ALA A 412 -8.77 -14.59 -12.28
N VAL A 413 -9.32 -13.42 -11.92
CA VAL A 413 -10.74 -13.27 -11.57
C VAL A 413 -11.56 -13.09 -12.84
N SER A 414 -12.35 -14.10 -13.18
CA SER A 414 -13.09 -14.15 -14.45
C SER A 414 -14.57 -14.48 -14.25
N ARG A 415 -15.38 -14.06 -15.21
CA ARG A 415 -16.81 -14.35 -15.27
C ARG A 415 -17.11 -15.59 -16.12
N LYS A 416 -18.17 -16.31 -15.75
CA LYS A 416 -18.81 -17.37 -16.55
C LYS A 416 -20.29 -17.01 -16.67
N TYR A 417 -20.85 -17.14 -17.88
CA TYR A 417 -22.24 -16.74 -18.14
C TYR A 417 -23.09 -17.94 -18.53
N ASN A 418 -24.38 -17.88 -18.21
CA ASN A 418 -25.39 -18.88 -18.59
C ASN A 418 -25.02 -20.31 -18.18
N VAL A 419 -24.44 -20.47 -16.98
CA VAL A 419 -24.08 -21.77 -16.43
C VAL A 419 -25.34 -22.50 -15.99
N ASP A 420 -25.52 -23.73 -16.46
CA ASP A 420 -26.60 -24.60 -15.98
C ASP A 420 -26.29 -25.08 -14.55
N PRO A 421 -27.07 -24.67 -13.53
CA PRO A 421 -26.86 -25.12 -12.16
C PRO A 421 -27.05 -26.64 -11.98
N TYR A 422 -27.74 -27.32 -12.91
CA TYR A 422 -27.97 -28.76 -12.88
C TYR A 422 -26.89 -29.56 -13.62
N SER A 423 -25.79 -28.93 -14.02
CA SER A 423 -24.62 -29.62 -14.56
C SER A 423 -24.14 -30.72 -13.61
N SER A 424 -23.72 -31.87 -14.16
CA SER A 424 -23.11 -32.96 -13.39
C SER A 424 -21.80 -32.57 -12.72
N ASP A 425 -21.22 -31.43 -13.13
CA ASP A 425 -19.98 -30.89 -12.61
C ASP A 425 -20.19 -29.94 -11.43
N ILE A 426 -21.42 -29.81 -10.90
CA ILE A 426 -21.73 -29.03 -9.70
C ILE A 426 -22.34 -29.96 -8.65
N TYR A 427 -21.71 -30.08 -7.48
CA TYR A 427 -22.20 -30.97 -6.42
C TYR A 427 -23.01 -30.26 -5.32
N GLY A 428 -23.05 -28.93 -5.34
CA GLY A 428 -23.89 -28.14 -4.46
C GLY A 428 -23.50 -26.66 -4.40
N TYR A 429 -24.20 -25.92 -3.55
CA TYR A 429 -23.89 -24.52 -3.25
C TYR A 429 -23.92 -24.26 -1.74
N THR A 430 -23.33 -23.14 -1.31
CA THR A 430 -23.34 -22.65 0.07
C THR A 430 -23.83 -21.21 0.09
N SER A 431 -24.74 -20.89 1.01
CA SER A 431 -25.22 -19.53 1.22
C SER A 431 -24.46 -18.78 2.32
N PRO A 432 -24.22 -17.46 2.18
CA PRO A 432 -23.59 -16.63 3.20
C PRO A 432 -24.40 -16.56 4.48
#